data_AF-A0AAD5GXE7-F1
#
_entry.id   AF-A0AAD5GXE7-F1
#
_cell.length_a   1.000
_cell.length_b   1.000
_cell.length_c   1.000
_cell.angle_alpha   90.00
_cell.angle_beta   90.00
_cell.angle_gamma   90.00
#
_symmetry.space_group_name_H-M   'P 1'
#
loop_
_entity.id
_entity.type
_entity.pdbx_description
1 polymer ?
#
loop_
_entity_poly.entity_id
_entity_poly.type
_entity_poly.pdbx_seq_one_letter_code
_entity_poly.pdbx_strand_id
1 'polypeptide(L)'
;MAYSRRGSDQQPPGRTMRTQTSGLGMESMMDSEVVPSSLEEIAPILRVANEVEATNPRVAYLCRFYAFEKAHNLDPKSSGRGVRQFKTALLQRLEREDQTTLAGRKKRDAREMQSFYRHYYKKYIQALLKADKADPTRLTKAYQTAAILFDVLKAVNSTESVEVADEILEAHTKVTEKTKMYVPYNILPLDLDSSNQAIMRYPEIQASISALRNTRGLPWPNGYKKKKDNVSNQREHLILLLSNVYIRMFPNPGQQPKLDDRAVTEVMKKLFKNYKKWCKYLGRQSSLWLPNIQQEVQQRKLLYMGLYLLIWGEAANLRFMPECLCYIYHNMAFEVYGILAGSVGLDGETIKPAYGGEKEAFLWKVVHPIYKTIAKEAEKSKGGKTKHSQWRNYDDLNEYFWSPDCFRLGWPMRDDPSFFCPPDDNKNSAISETPATSEKAAANVNPTGKINFVEIDSYWHIFRSFDRLWSFFILSLQAMIIIAWNGSGELSAIFDGVVFKKVLSIFITAAVLKLAQ
;
A
#
# COMPACT_ATOMS: atom_id res chain seq x y z
N MET A 1 2.82 -34.29 62.59
CA MET A 1 1.52 -33.65 62.86
C MET A 1 1.36 -32.48 61.90
N ALA A 2 0.31 -32.26 61.10
CA ALA A 2 -0.75 -33.10 60.58
C ALA A 2 -1.39 -32.32 59.40
N TYR A 3 -1.44 -32.96 58.22
CA TYR A 3 -2.53 -32.98 57.24
C TYR A 3 -3.66 -31.92 57.23
N SER A 4 -3.96 -31.35 56.05
CA SER A 4 -5.19 -31.71 55.30
C SER A 4 -5.30 -31.16 53.87
N ARG A 5 -5.90 -32.01 53.02
CA ARG A 5 -6.28 -31.86 51.61
C ARG A 5 -7.70 -31.28 51.45
N ARG A 6 -8.05 -30.96 50.19
CA ARG A 6 -9.37 -30.69 49.54
C ARG A 6 -9.65 -29.19 49.36
N GLY A 7 -10.21 -28.72 48.25
CA GLY A 7 -10.74 -29.38 47.06
C GLY A 7 -11.23 -28.31 46.09
N SER A 8 -11.22 -28.64 44.80
CA SER A 8 -11.78 -27.86 43.71
C SER A 8 -13.30 -27.81 43.78
N ASP A 9 -13.90 -26.63 43.69
CA ASP A 9 -15.28 -26.45 43.23
C ASP A 9 -15.41 -25.17 42.40
N GLN A 10 -15.80 -25.36 41.14
CA GLN A 10 -16.19 -24.30 40.20
C GLN A 10 -17.56 -23.74 40.62
N GLN A 11 -17.64 -22.43 40.82
CA GLN A 11 -18.92 -21.70 40.85
C GLN A 11 -19.10 -20.90 39.54
N PRO A 12 -20.32 -20.86 38.97
CA PRO A 12 -20.60 -20.19 37.70
C PRO A 12 -20.55 -18.66 37.87
N PRO A 13 -20.23 -17.89 36.80
CA PRO A 13 -20.10 -16.45 36.91
C PRO A 13 -21.44 -15.79 37.23
N GLY A 14 -21.41 -14.98 38.29
CA GLY A 14 -22.51 -14.15 38.74
C GLY A 14 -23.04 -13.23 37.64
N ARG A 15 -24.36 -13.13 37.63
CA ARG A 15 -25.21 -12.25 36.81
C ARG A 15 -24.73 -10.79 36.94
N THR A 16 -24.01 -10.29 35.94
CA THR A 16 -23.65 -8.86 35.84
C THR A 16 -24.91 -8.02 35.81
N MET A 17 -25.12 -7.23 36.87
CA MET A 17 -26.16 -6.21 36.93
C MET A 17 -25.96 -5.19 35.80
N ARG A 18 -27.06 -4.92 35.10
CA ARG A 18 -27.17 -3.96 34.02
C ARG A 18 -27.09 -2.55 34.61
N THR A 19 -25.95 -1.89 34.49
CA THR A 19 -25.83 -0.45 34.76
C THR A 19 -26.71 0.28 33.75
N GLN A 20 -27.82 0.87 34.20
CA GLN A 20 -28.59 1.81 33.41
C GLN A 20 -27.80 3.12 33.31
N THR A 21 -27.09 3.31 32.20
CA THR A 21 -26.56 4.62 31.78
C THR A 21 -27.63 5.33 30.97
N SER A 22 -28.72 5.71 31.64
CA SER A 22 -29.75 6.59 31.06
C SER A 22 -29.27 8.04 31.19
N GLY A 23 -28.92 8.67 30.07
CA GLY A 23 -28.96 10.14 29.98
C GLY A 23 -27.76 10.84 29.32
N LEU A 24 -26.52 10.47 29.63
CA LEU A 24 -25.35 11.33 29.33
C LEU A 24 -24.40 10.84 28.21
N GLY A 25 -24.56 9.61 27.71
CA GLY A 25 -23.67 9.03 26.68
C GLY A 25 -24.22 9.04 25.25
N MET A 26 -25.47 9.47 25.04
CA MET A 26 -26.11 9.38 23.73
C MET A 26 -25.73 10.56 22.81
N GLU A 27 -25.47 11.75 23.37
CA GLU A 27 -25.11 12.93 22.57
C GLU A 27 -23.67 12.85 22.05
N SER A 28 -22.73 12.27 22.79
CA SER A 28 -21.33 12.10 22.33
C SER A 28 -21.15 10.97 21.30
N MET A 29 -22.09 10.03 21.20
CA MET A 29 -22.13 9.03 20.13
C MET A 29 -22.65 9.59 18.79
N MET A 30 -23.14 10.84 18.77
CA MET A 30 -23.73 11.48 17.60
C MET A 30 -22.78 12.42 16.83
N ASP A 31 -21.51 12.51 17.25
CA ASP A 31 -20.44 13.07 16.46
C ASP A 31 -20.02 12.10 15.35
N SER A 32 -19.77 12.65 14.15
CA SER A 32 -19.63 11.91 12.87
C SER A 32 -18.52 10.85 12.80
N GLU A 33 -17.77 10.63 13.87
CA GLU A 33 -16.57 9.79 13.92
C GLU A 33 -16.84 8.35 14.39
N VAL A 34 -18.06 8.01 14.84
CA VAL A 34 -18.39 6.67 15.33
C VAL A 34 -19.54 6.03 14.54
N VAL A 35 -19.32 5.84 13.24
CA VAL A 35 -20.20 5.01 12.39
C VAL A 35 -19.76 3.54 12.50
N PRO A 36 -20.68 2.57 12.67
CA PRO A 36 -20.34 1.15 12.62
C PRO A 36 -19.59 0.79 11.33
N SER A 37 -18.57 -0.08 11.40
CA SER A 37 -17.73 -0.43 10.24
C SER A 37 -18.52 -0.99 9.05
N SER A 38 -19.63 -1.68 9.31
CA SER A 38 -20.54 -2.18 8.26
C SER A 38 -21.33 -1.07 7.54
N LEU A 39 -21.27 0.16 8.02
CA LEU A 39 -21.99 1.33 7.51
C LEU A 39 -21.05 2.49 7.13
N GLU A 40 -19.76 2.25 6.96
CA GLU A 40 -18.75 3.30 6.70
C GLU A 40 -19.15 4.25 5.56
N GLU A 41 -19.87 3.76 4.55
CA GLU A 41 -20.39 4.55 3.42
C GLU A 41 -21.33 5.71 3.79
N ILE A 42 -21.96 5.71 4.98
CA ILE A 42 -22.86 6.80 5.40
C ILE A 42 -22.12 7.93 6.10
N ALA A 43 -20.90 7.70 6.59
CA ALA A 43 -20.12 8.68 7.33
C ALA A 43 -19.89 10.00 6.55
N PRO A 44 -19.62 9.99 5.23
CA PRO A 44 -19.52 11.23 4.45
C PRO A 44 -20.83 12.03 4.43
N ILE A 45 -21.98 11.36 4.37
CA ILE A 45 -23.30 12.01 4.31
C ILE A 45 -23.59 12.75 5.62
N LEU A 46 -23.28 12.12 6.76
CA LEU A 46 -23.46 12.74 8.07
C LEU A 46 -22.49 13.90 8.32
N ARG A 47 -21.25 13.80 7.82
CA ARG A 47 -20.30 14.93 7.83
C ARG A 47 -20.87 16.12 7.07
N VAL A 48 -21.38 15.90 5.86
CA VAL A 48 -22.03 16.97 5.07
C VAL A 48 -23.24 17.55 5.79
N ALA A 49 -24.08 16.72 6.42
CA ALA A 49 -25.23 17.20 7.18
C ALA A 49 -24.82 18.17 8.30
N ASN A 50 -23.79 17.83 9.08
CA ASN A 50 -23.26 18.69 10.14
C ASN A 50 -22.65 19.98 9.58
N GLU A 51 -21.97 19.94 8.43
CA GLU A 51 -21.40 21.12 7.79
C GLU A 51 -22.47 22.13 7.32
N VAL A 52 -23.59 21.64 6.80
CA VAL A 52 -24.64 22.49 6.25
C VAL A 52 -25.68 22.92 7.29
N GLU A 53 -25.72 22.29 8.47
CA GLU A 53 -26.68 22.54 9.55
C GLU A 53 -26.78 24.01 9.94
N ALA A 54 -25.64 24.68 10.14
CA ALA A 54 -25.61 26.10 10.49
C ALA A 54 -26.13 27.01 9.35
N THR A 55 -26.08 26.56 8.10
CA THR A 55 -26.51 27.35 6.93
C THR A 55 -27.97 27.08 6.57
N ASN A 56 -28.40 25.82 6.60
CA ASN A 56 -29.76 25.40 6.31
C ASN A 56 -30.10 24.13 7.11
N PRO A 57 -30.76 24.28 8.27
CA PRO A 57 -31.14 23.16 9.13
C PRO A 57 -32.05 22.13 8.44
N ARG A 58 -32.93 22.56 7.52
CA ARG A 58 -33.81 21.64 6.79
C ARG A 58 -33.02 20.76 5.82
N VAL A 59 -32.03 21.30 5.14
CA VAL A 59 -31.15 20.52 4.26
C VAL A 59 -30.30 19.53 5.06
N ALA A 60 -29.80 19.92 6.24
CA ALA A 60 -29.08 19.01 7.13
C ALA A 60 -29.96 17.84 7.58
N TYR A 61 -31.21 18.12 7.97
CA TYR A 61 -32.21 17.11 8.27
C TYR A 61 -32.42 16.14 7.08
N LEU A 62 -32.61 16.65 5.87
CA LEU A 62 -32.79 15.82 4.66
C LEU A 62 -31.56 14.94 4.37
N CYS A 63 -30.35 15.45 4.60
CA CYS A 63 -29.12 14.66 4.48
C CYS A 63 -29.07 13.52 5.51
N ARG A 64 -29.47 13.78 6.76
CA ARG A 64 -29.54 12.75 7.82
C ARG A 64 -30.63 11.72 7.55
N PHE A 65 -31.76 12.15 7.00
CA PHE A 65 -32.85 11.27 6.60
C PHE A 65 -32.39 10.32 5.49
N TYR A 66 -31.74 10.86 4.46
CA TYR A 66 -31.14 10.06 3.40
C TYR A 66 -30.06 9.09 3.93
N ALA A 67 -29.23 9.53 4.88
CA ALA A 67 -28.25 8.65 5.54
C ALA A 67 -28.93 7.50 6.29
N PHE A 68 -30.07 7.75 6.95
CA PHE A 68 -30.86 6.73 7.64
C PHE A 68 -31.45 5.71 6.66
N GLU A 69 -32.05 6.16 5.55
CA GLU A 69 -32.55 5.27 4.50
C GLU A 69 -31.44 4.41 3.90
N LYS A 70 -30.29 5.02 3.59
CA LYS A 70 -29.12 4.30 3.08
C LYS A 70 -28.61 3.26 4.09
N ALA A 71 -28.54 3.61 5.37
CA ALA A 71 -28.19 2.67 6.43
C ALA A 71 -29.21 1.53 6.56
N HIS A 72 -30.50 1.81 6.37
CA HIS A 72 -31.56 0.79 6.34
C HIS A 72 -31.35 -0.20 5.19
N ASN A 73 -31.06 0.30 3.99
CA ASN A 73 -30.82 -0.52 2.81
C ASN A 73 -29.55 -1.38 2.89
N LEU A 74 -28.48 -0.86 3.52
CA LEU A 74 -27.22 -1.59 3.69
C LEU A 74 -27.31 -2.75 4.70
N ASP A 75 -28.11 -2.61 5.76
CA ASP A 75 -28.31 -3.68 6.75
C ASP A 75 -29.76 -3.71 7.26
N PRO A 76 -30.72 -4.23 6.48
CA PRO A 76 -32.14 -4.19 6.83
C PRO A 76 -32.44 -4.88 8.18
N LYS A 77 -31.68 -5.93 8.52
CA LYS A 77 -31.86 -6.71 9.76
C LYS A 77 -31.11 -6.12 10.97
N SER A 78 -30.32 -5.06 10.78
CA SER A 78 -29.48 -4.46 11.82
C SER A 78 -28.58 -5.48 12.53
N SER A 79 -27.99 -6.36 11.73
CA SER A 79 -27.17 -7.50 12.16
C SER A 79 -25.73 -7.10 12.52
N GLY A 80 -25.24 -5.98 12.01
CA GLY A 80 -23.91 -5.47 12.30
C GLY A 80 -23.75 -5.00 13.75
N ARG A 81 -22.53 -5.15 14.29
CA ARG A 81 -22.19 -4.72 15.65
C ARG A 81 -22.47 -3.22 15.80
N GLY A 82 -23.34 -2.85 16.74
CA GLY A 82 -23.69 -1.44 17.02
C GLY A 82 -24.68 -0.79 16.03
N VAL A 83 -25.05 -1.46 14.93
CA VAL A 83 -25.93 -0.90 13.89
C VAL A 83 -27.32 -0.56 14.42
N ARG A 84 -27.89 -1.44 15.24
CA ARG A 84 -29.23 -1.21 15.83
C ARG A 84 -29.23 0.02 16.74
N GLN A 85 -28.24 0.15 17.61
CA GLN A 85 -28.11 1.30 18.51
C GLN A 85 -27.95 2.60 17.73
N PHE A 86 -27.08 2.57 16.71
CA PHE A 86 -26.85 3.69 15.82
C PHE A 86 -28.13 4.13 15.08
N LYS A 87 -28.86 3.20 14.46
CA LYS A 87 -30.12 3.50 13.76
C LYS A 87 -31.18 4.08 14.69
N THR A 88 -31.32 3.52 15.88
CA THR A 88 -32.26 4.04 16.89
C THR A 88 -31.92 5.47 17.30
N ALA A 89 -30.64 5.76 17.58
CA ALA A 89 -30.21 7.10 17.94
C ALA A 89 -30.42 8.11 16.80
N LEU A 90 -30.08 7.71 15.56
CA LEU A 90 -30.28 8.55 14.38
C LEU A 90 -31.78 8.84 14.14
N LEU A 91 -32.65 7.84 14.31
CA LEU A 91 -34.10 8.02 14.19
C LEU A 91 -34.66 8.99 15.23
N GLN A 92 -34.27 8.84 16.51
CA GLN A 92 -34.69 9.75 17.57
C GLN A 92 -34.24 11.20 17.34
N ARG A 93 -33.08 11.38 16.70
CA ARG A 93 -32.61 12.70 16.28
C ARG A 93 -33.46 13.25 15.14
N LEU A 94 -33.75 12.43 14.13
CA LEU A 94 -34.61 12.82 13.01
C LEU A 94 -36.01 13.24 13.47
N GLU A 95 -36.61 12.52 14.42
CA GLU A 95 -37.94 12.88 14.96
C GLU A 95 -37.95 14.27 15.62
N ARG A 96 -36.88 14.61 16.36
CA ARG A 96 -36.73 15.94 16.98
C ARG A 96 -36.45 17.03 15.94
N GLU A 97 -35.55 16.75 14.99
CA GLU A 97 -35.17 17.71 13.94
C GLU A 97 -36.29 17.95 12.94
N ASP A 98 -37.14 16.97 12.64
CA ASP A 98 -38.24 17.15 11.71
C ASP A 98 -39.22 18.21 12.23
N GLN A 99 -39.66 18.08 13.48
CA GLN A 99 -40.57 19.04 14.12
C GLN A 99 -40.01 20.46 14.14
N THR A 100 -38.74 20.61 14.51
CA THR A 100 -38.07 21.92 14.62
C THR A 100 -37.78 22.55 13.26
N THR A 101 -37.37 21.76 12.27
CA THR A 101 -37.03 22.27 10.92
C THR A 101 -38.26 22.51 10.06
N LEU A 102 -39.36 21.77 10.27
CA LEU A 102 -40.63 21.99 9.58
C LEU A 102 -41.22 23.37 9.88
N ALA A 103 -41.09 23.86 11.12
CA ALA A 103 -41.61 25.17 11.52
C ALA A 103 -40.97 26.34 10.75
N GLY A 104 -39.71 26.19 10.32
CA GLY A 104 -38.97 27.21 9.55
C GLY A 104 -39.07 27.06 8.02
N ARG A 105 -39.85 26.09 7.53
CA ARG A 105 -39.90 25.71 6.12
C ARG A 105 -40.65 26.74 5.27
N LYS A 106 -39.99 27.23 4.21
CA LYS A 106 -40.59 28.18 3.25
C LYS A 106 -41.06 27.52 1.94
N LYS A 107 -40.54 26.33 1.62
CA LYS A 107 -40.74 25.63 0.33
C LYS A 107 -40.81 24.12 0.54
N ARG A 108 -41.32 23.39 -0.46
CA ARG A 108 -41.23 21.91 -0.51
C ARG A 108 -39.78 21.42 -0.46
N ASP A 109 -39.52 20.20 -0.02
CA ASP A 109 -38.15 19.75 0.32
C ASP A 109 -37.32 19.59 -0.95
N ALA A 110 -37.92 19.12 -2.05
CA ALA A 110 -37.24 19.07 -3.34
C ALA A 110 -36.87 20.48 -3.84
N ARG A 111 -37.75 21.47 -3.64
CA ARG A 111 -37.49 22.86 -4.06
C ARG A 111 -36.46 23.55 -3.17
N GLU A 112 -36.48 23.26 -1.87
CA GLU A 112 -35.48 23.74 -0.91
C GLU A 112 -34.11 23.16 -1.24
N MET A 113 -34.02 21.85 -1.49
CA MET A 113 -32.78 21.16 -1.85
C MET A 113 -32.21 21.65 -3.19
N GLN A 114 -33.05 21.82 -4.23
CA GLN A 114 -32.62 22.42 -5.49
C GLN A 114 -32.11 23.86 -5.32
N SER A 115 -32.80 24.67 -4.51
CA SER A 115 -32.39 26.05 -4.21
C SER A 115 -31.05 26.08 -3.48
N PHE A 116 -30.87 25.20 -2.50
CA PHE A 116 -29.65 25.09 -1.73
C PHE A 116 -28.49 24.60 -2.59
N TYR A 117 -28.70 23.60 -3.44
CA TYR A 117 -27.67 23.11 -4.36
C TYR A 117 -27.16 24.20 -5.30
N ARG A 118 -28.08 24.98 -5.92
CA ARG A 118 -27.70 26.13 -6.76
C ARG A 118 -26.90 27.16 -5.98
N HIS A 119 -27.34 27.49 -4.76
CA HIS A 119 -26.64 28.43 -3.89
C HIS A 119 -25.24 27.93 -3.54
N TYR A 120 -25.12 26.67 -3.13
CA TYR A 120 -23.86 26.02 -2.79
C TYR A 120 -22.89 26.03 -3.97
N TYR A 121 -23.35 25.63 -5.16
CA TYR A 121 -22.53 25.61 -6.37
C TYR A 121 -22.00 27.01 -6.73
N LYS A 122 -22.84 28.05 -6.68
CA LYS A 122 -22.43 29.44 -6.94
C LYS A 122 -21.44 29.94 -5.89
N LYS A 123 -21.74 29.73 -4.60
CA LYS A 123 -20.98 30.29 -3.47
C LYS A 123 -19.64 29.60 -3.25
N TYR A 124 -19.58 28.27 -3.38
CA TYR A 124 -18.39 27.50 -3.03
C TYR A 124 -17.64 27.00 -4.25
N ILE A 125 -18.30 26.57 -5.32
CA ILE A 125 -17.60 26.02 -6.49
C ILE A 125 -17.22 27.14 -7.47
N GLN A 126 -18.19 27.91 -7.97
CA GLN A 126 -17.90 28.98 -8.94
C GLN A 126 -17.04 30.09 -8.35
N ALA A 127 -17.27 30.48 -7.09
CA ALA A 127 -16.45 31.50 -6.44
C ALA A 127 -14.99 31.05 -6.23
N LEU A 128 -14.77 29.79 -5.82
CA LEU A 128 -13.42 29.24 -5.70
C LEU A 128 -12.75 29.12 -7.07
N LEU A 129 -13.45 28.67 -8.11
CA LEU A 129 -12.88 28.61 -9.47
C LEU A 129 -12.48 29.97 -10.03
N LYS A 130 -13.17 31.05 -9.64
CA LYS A 130 -12.82 32.43 -10.04
C LYS A 130 -11.69 33.02 -9.19
N ALA A 131 -11.39 32.44 -8.04
CA ALA A 131 -10.31 32.92 -7.18
C ALA A 131 -8.97 32.41 -7.70
N ASP A 132 -8.12 33.34 -8.13
CA ASP A 132 -6.78 33.09 -8.73
C ASP A 132 -5.80 32.33 -7.81
N LYS A 133 -6.18 32.14 -6.53
CA LYS A 133 -5.43 31.44 -5.47
C LYS A 133 -6.32 30.50 -4.65
N ALA A 134 -7.26 29.81 -5.29
CA ALA A 134 -8.10 28.86 -4.56
C ALA A 134 -7.28 27.71 -3.96
N ASP A 135 -7.48 27.48 -2.67
CA ASP A 135 -6.91 26.33 -1.95
C ASP A 135 -7.49 25.02 -2.53
N PRO A 136 -6.67 24.17 -3.17
CA PRO A 136 -7.13 22.93 -3.81
C PRO A 136 -7.84 21.99 -2.84
N THR A 137 -7.48 22.02 -1.55
CA THR A 137 -8.10 21.18 -0.51
C THR A 137 -9.54 21.62 -0.26
N ARG A 138 -9.79 22.94 -0.22
CA ARG A 138 -11.14 23.51 -0.09
C ARG A 138 -11.99 23.22 -1.32
N LEU A 139 -11.40 23.28 -2.52
CA LEU A 139 -12.12 22.97 -3.75
C LEU A 139 -12.48 21.48 -3.84
N THR A 140 -11.55 20.59 -3.48
CA THR A 140 -11.79 19.14 -3.40
C THR A 140 -12.92 18.83 -2.41
N LYS A 141 -12.87 19.43 -1.22
CA LYS A 141 -13.93 19.31 -0.22
C LYS A 141 -15.27 19.81 -0.76
N ALA A 142 -15.30 20.98 -1.41
CA ALA A 142 -16.52 21.53 -2.00
C ALA A 142 -17.13 20.62 -3.07
N TYR A 143 -16.30 19.97 -3.90
CA TYR A 143 -16.77 18.99 -4.88
C TYR A 143 -17.31 17.71 -4.24
N GLN A 144 -16.67 17.20 -3.18
CA GLN A 144 -17.17 16.04 -2.42
C GLN A 144 -18.51 16.34 -1.76
N THR A 145 -18.63 17.50 -1.10
CA THR A 145 -19.89 17.96 -0.49
C THR A 145 -20.98 18.13 -1.56
N ALA A 146 -20.66 18.73 -2.72
CA ALA A 146 -21.62 18.87 -3.81
C ALA A 146 -22.05 17.53 -4.42
N ALA A 147 -21.17 16.52 -4.48
CA ALA A 147 -21.57 15.19 -4.93
C ALA A 147 -22.62 14.57 -4.00
N ILE A 148 -22.37 14.62 -2.69
CA ILE A 148 -23.30 14.12 -1.67
C ILE A 148 -24.62 14.89 -1.68
N LEU A 149 -24.58 16.21 -1.74
CA LEU A 149 -25.79 17.04 -1.82
C LEU A 149 -26.64 16.72 -3.06
N PHE A 150 -26.02 16.35 -4.18
CA PHE A 150 -26.74 15.95 -5.38
C PHE A 150 -27.40 14.58 -5.23
N ASP A 151 -26.75 13.61 -4.57
CA ASP A 151 -27.35 12.30 -4.28
C ASP A 151 -28.61 12.46 -3.42
N VAL A 152 -28.53 13.29 -2.37
CA VAL A 152 -29.68 13.63 -1.51
C VAL A 152 -30.76 14.34 -2.33
N LEU A 153 -30.38 15.31 -3.18
CA LEU A 153 -31.31 16.02 -4.06
C LEU A 153 -32.08 15.05 -4.96
N LYS A 154 -31.38 14.12 -5.61
CA LYS A 154 -32.00 13.14 -6.50
C LYS A 154 -32.98 12.25 -5.74
N ALA A 155 -32.63 11.82 -4.53
CA ALA A 155 -33.52 11.01 -3.68
C ALA A 155 -34.79 11.79 -3.31
N VAL A 156 -34.65 13.00 -2.76
CA VAL A 156 -35.79 13.85 -2.33
C VAL A 156 -36.70 14.21 -3.52
N ASN A 157 -36.11 14.55 -4.66
CA ASN A 157 -36.85 14.84 -5.89
C ASN A 157 -37.65 13.63 -6.39
N SER A 158 -37.08 12.42 -6.30
CA SER A 158 -37.76 11.18 -6.69
C SER A 158 -38.94 10.91 -5.76
N THR A 159 -38.78 11.10 -4.45
CA THR A 159 -39.84 10.92 -3.45
C THR A 159 -40.99 11.92 -3.62
N GLU A 160 -40.69 13.19 -3.91
CA GLU A 160 -41.71 14.23 -4.14
C GLU A 160 -42.24 14.29 -5.59
N SER A 161 -41.79 13.41 -6.49
CA SER A 161 -42.12 13.42 -7.93
C SER A 161 -41.87 14.78 -8.60
N VAL A 162 -40.72 15.39 -8.29
CA VAL A 162 -40.29 16.69 -8.84
C VAL A 162 -39.08 16.49 -9.74
N GLU A 163 -39.14 16.99 -10.98
CA GLU A 163 -38.00 16.93 -11.89
C GLU A 163 -36.83 17.80 -11.41
N VAL A 164 -35.61 17.29 -11.63
CA VAL A 164 -34.37 18.03 -11.39
C VAL A 164 -34.17 18.99 -12.54
N ALA A 165 -33.96 20.27 -12.26
CA ALA A 165 -33.71 21.26 -13.30
C ALA A 165 -32.44 20.93 -14.11
N ASP A 166 -32.49 21.10 -15.44
CA ASP A 166 -31.37 20.78 -16.35
C ASP A 166 -30.07 21.49 -15.96
N GLU A 167 -30.16 22.75 -15.52
CA GLU A 167 -29.00 23.51 -15.02
C GLU A 167 -28.26 22.79 -13.88
N ILE A 168 -29.00 22.09 -13.00
CA ILE A 168 -28.45 21.36 -11.85
C ILE A 168 -27.79 20.07 -12.34
N LEU A 169 -28.37 19.40 -13.35
CA LEU A 169 -27.79 18.23 -13.99
C LEU A 169 -26.46 18.58 -14.66
N GLU A 170 -26.42 19.65 -15.46
CA GLU A 170 -25.20 20.12 -16.11
C GLU A 170 -24.13 20.55 -15.10
N ALA A 171 -24.52 21.28 -14.05
CA ALA A 171 -23.63 21.68 -12.98
C ALA A 171 -23.03 20.46 -12.29
N HIS A 172 -23.85 19.44 -12.02
CA HIS A 172 -23.37 18.20 -11.43
C HIS A 172 -22.47 17.41 -12.37
N THR A 173 -22.76 17.33 -13.68
CA THR A 173 -21.85 16.70 -14.65
C THR A 173 -20.46 17.31 -14.59
N LYS A 174 -20.38 18.66 -14.52
CA LYS A 174 -19.12 19.38 -14.32
C LYS A 174 -18.46 19.04 -12.98
N VAL A 175 -19.23 18.93 -11.89
CA VAL A 175 -18.72 18.44 -10.59
C VAL A 175 -18.15 17.04 -10.75
N THR A 176 -18.87 16.08 -11.32
CA THR A 176 -18.42 14.69 -11.46
C THR A 176 -17.13 14.59 -12.28
N GLU A 177 -17.03 15.34 -13.37
CA GLU A 177 -15.82 15.41 -14.19
C GLU A 177 -14.62 15.93 -13.38
N LYS A 178 -14.82 17.02 -12.62
CA LYS A 178 -13.78 17.64 -11.80
C LYS A 178 -13.43 16.82 -10.55
N THR A 179 -14.38 16.20 -9.88
CA THR A 179 -14.14 15.30 -8.74
C THR A 179 -13.28 14.10 -9.15
N LYS A 180 -13.47 13.58 -10.37
CA LYS A 180 -12.60 12.54 -10.93
C LYS A 180 -11.17 13.04 -11.20
N MET A 181 -10.93 14.36 -11.21
CA MET A 181 -9.62 14.97 -11.46
C MET A 181 -8.89 15.31 -10.17
N TYR A 182 -9.59 15.82 -9.15
CA TYR A 182 -9.05 16.12 -7.82
C TYR A 182 -8.98 14.85 -6.96
N VAL A 183 -7.99 14.00 -7.24
CA VAL A 183 -7.74 12.80 -6.44
C VAL A 183 -6.99 13.20 -5.17
N PRO A 184 -7.46 12.81 -3.96
CA PRO A 184 -6.93 13.30 -2.67
C PRO A 184 -5.43 13.08 -2.41
N TYR A 185 -4.76 12.24 -3.18
CA TYR A 185 -3.41 11.76 -2.90
C TYR A 185 -2.32 12.33 -3.82
N ASN A 186 -2.70 13.14 -4.82
CA ASN A 186 -1.78 13.74 -5.77
C ASN A 186 -1.54 15.21 -5.40
N ILE A 187 -0.28 15.56 -5.18
CA ILE A 187 0.22 16.89 -4.84
C ILE A 187 0.26 17.79 -6.09
N LEU A 188 0.57 17.21 -7.25
CA LEU A 188 0.72 17.96 -8.50
C LEU A 188 -0.61 17.98 -9.26
N PRO A 189 -1.18 19.16 -9.51
CA PRO A 189 -2.41 19.29 -10.26
C PRO A 189 -2.08 19.26 -11.77
N LEU A 190 -1.96 18.05 -12.31
CA LEU A 190 -1.51 17.82 -13.69
C LEU A 190 -2.58 18.11 -14.77
N ASP A 191 -3.70 18.75 -14.40
CA ASP A 191 -4.75 19.19 -15.32
C ASP A 191 -4.41 20.52 -16.03
N LEU A 192 -5.12 20.79 -17.12
CA LEU A 192 -4.87 21.97 -17.97
C LEU A 192 -5.20 23.29 -17.24
N ASP A 193 -6.23 23.27 -16.39
CA ASP A 193 -6.75 24.47 -15.71
C ASP A 193 -5.91 24.85 -14.49
N SER A 194 -5.19 23.90 -13.90
CA SER A 194 -4.29 24.12 -12.76
C SER A 194 -2.85 24.48 -13.13
N SER A 195 -2.58 24.70 -14.42
CA SER A 195 -1.26 25.13 -14.91
C SER A 195 -0.74 26.42 -14.24
N ASN A 196 -1.64 27.28 -13.76
CA ASN A 196 -1.30 28.54 -13.10
C ASN A 196 -0.98 28.42 -11.61
N GLN A 197 -1.15 27.24 -10.99
CA GLN A 197 -0.85 27.05 -9.56
C GLN A 197 0.64 27.24 -9.27
N ALA A 198 0.97 27.78 -8.09
CA ALA A 198 2.35 28.13 -7.73
C ALA A 198 3.33 26.96 -7.89
N ILE A 199 2.92 25.75 -7.50
CA ILE A 199 3.75 24.53 -7.64
C ILE A 199 4.02 24.15 -9.10
N MET A 200 3.12 24.51 -10.03
CA MET A 200 3.29 24.22 -11.46
C MET A 200 4.17 25.24 -12.18
N ARG A 201 4.54 26.34 -11.51
CA ARG A 201 5.45 27.38 -12.04
C ARG A 201 6.92 27.02 -11.84
N TYR A 202 7.23 26.01 -11.03
CA TYR A 202 8.61 25.59 -10.82
C TYR A 202 9.19 24.99 -12.13
N PRO A 203 10.31 25.53 -12.64
CA PRO A 203 10.88 25.14 -13.93
C PRO A 203 11.29 23.65 -13.98
N GLU A 204 11.72 23.09 -12.85
CA GLU A 204 12.07 21.67 -12.72
C GLU A 204 10.86 20.73 -12.87
N ILE A 205 9.69 21.17 -12.38
CA ILE A 205 8.42 20.44 -12.52
C ILE A 205 7.95 20.53 -13.97
N GLN A 206 8.00 21.72 -14.57
CA GLN A 206 7.65 21.92 -15.98
C GLN A 206 8.53 21.10 -16.92
N ALA A 207 9.84 21.08 -16.68
CA ALA A 207 10.81 20.28 -17.44
C ALA A 207 10.50 18.78 -17.36
N SER A 208 10.24 18.27 -16.15
CA SER A 208 9.90 16.87 -15.92
C SER A 208 8.57 16.47 -16.59
N ILE A 209 7.55 17.33 -16.51
CA ILE A 209 6.26 17.12 -17.18
C ILE A 209 6.44 17.11 -18.69
N SER A 210 7.19 18.07 -19.24
CA SER A 210 7.45 18.16 -20.67
C SER A 210 8.16 16.91 -21.20
N ALA A 211 9.15 16.40 -20.46
CA ALA A 211 9.88 15.18 -20.81
C ALA A 211 8.95 13.94 -20.85
N LEU A 212 8.04 13.80 -19.88
CA LEU A 212 7.07 12.69 -19.86
C LEU A 212 5.94 12.81 -20.90
N ARG A 213 5.67 14.01 -21.40
CA ARG A 213 4.71 14.24 -22.50
C ARG A 213 5.26 13.85 -23.87
N ASN A 214 6.56 13.55 -23.98
CA ASN A 214 7.15 13.10 -25.24
C ASN A 214 6.72 11.67 -25.57
N THR A 215 5.66 11.53 -26.37
CA THR A 215 5.11 10.25 -26.83
C THR A 215 5.42 9.96 -28.30
N ARG A 216 6.34 10.71 -28.90
CA ARG A 216 6.75 10.54 -30.30
C ARG A 216 7.22 9.10 -30.53
N GLY A 217 6.71 8.45 -31.58
CA GLY A 217 7.13 7.10 -31.99
C GLY A 217 6.61 5.96 -31.11
N LEU A 218 5.75 6.22 -30.11
CA LEU A 218 5.16 5.17 -29.29
C LEU A 218 3.91 4.56 -29.95
N PRO A 219 3.75 3.22 -29.92
CA PRO A 219 2.54 2.58 -30.39
C PRO A 219 1.35 2.90 -29.46
N TRP A 220 0.25 3.39 -30.03
CA TRP A 220 -0.98 3.68 -29.29
C TRP A 220 -2.01 2.58 -29.54
N PRO A 221 -2.38 1.78 -28.52
CA PRO A 221 -3.44 0.78 -28.66
C PRO A 221 -4.82 1.43 -28.81
N ASN A 222 -5.63 0.92 -29.75
CA ASN A 222 -7.01 1.35 -29.95
C ASN A 222 -7.89 0.96 -28.75
N GLY A 223 -8.69 1.90 -28.23
CA GLY A 223 -9.68 1.63 -27.18
C GLY A 223 -9.15 1.58 -25.74
N TYR A 224 -7.94 2.10 -25.46
CA TYR A 224 -7.32 2.02 -24.14
C TYR A 224 -8.10 2.79 -23.05
N LYS A 225 -8.73 2.06 -22.12
CA LYS A 225 -9.27 2.63 -20.88
C LYS A 225 -8.14 2.66 -19.84
N LYS A 226 -7.62 3.86 -19.54
CA LYS A 226 -6.55 4.07 -18.55
C LYS A 226 -6.99 3.52 -17.18
N LYS A 227 -6.20 2.62 -16.58
CA LYS A 227 -6.14 2.48 -15.12
C LYS A 227 -5.74 3.84 -14.58
N LYS A 228 -6.69 4.57 -14.00
CA LYS A 228 -6.51 6.00 -13.75
C LYS A 228 -5.60 6.24 -12.54
N ASP A 229 -5.71 5.41 -11.51
CA ASP A 229 -5.19 5.78 -10.19
C ASP A 229 -3.71 5.44 -10.03
N ASN A 230 -3.30 4.17 -10.14
CA ASN A 230 -1.88 3.79 -10.02
C ASN A 230 -0.99 4.56 -11.03
N VAL A 231 -1.42 4.66 -12.29
CA VAL A 231 -0.68 5.39 -13.32
C VAL A 231 -0.52 6.86 -12.96
N SER A 232 -1.58 7.51 -12.45
CA SER A 232 -1.50 8.91 -12.06
C SER A 232 -0.55 9.12 -10.89
N ASN A 233 -0.61 8.24 -9.88
CA ASN A 233 0.24 8.30 -8.69
C ASN A 233 1.72 8.07 -9.05
N GLN A 234 2.02 7.04 -9.85
CA GLN A 234 3.41 6.76 -10.25
C GLN A 234 3.97 7.81 -11.21
N ARG A 235 3.12 8.41 -12.05
CA ARG A 235 3.51 9.54 -12.91
C ARG A 235 3.91 10.75 -12.07
N GLU A 236 3.11 11.12 -11.07
CA GLU A 236 3.46 12.21 -10.16
C GLU A 236 4.75 11.90 -9.40
N HIS A 237 4.86 10.69 -8.84
CA HIS A 237 6.06 10.27 -8.12
C HIS A 237 7.32 10.38 -8.99
N LEU A 238 7.26 9.95 -10.26
CA LEU A 238 8.38 10.09 -11.18
C LEU A 238 8.71 11.56 -11.48
N ILE A 239 7.70 12.43 -11.66
CA ILE A 239 7.90 13.88 -11.84
C ILE A 239 8.66 14.47 -10.65
N LEU A 240 8.23 14.13 -9.42
CA LEU A 240 8.85 14.64 -8.21
C LEU A 240 10.29 14.13 -8.03
N LEU A 241 10.56 12.86 -8.34
CA LEU A 241 11.92 12.29 -8.31
C LEU A 241 12.86 13.01 -9.29
N LEU A 242 12.41 13.22 -10.53
CA LEU A 242 13.16 13.91 -11.57
C LEU A 242 13.42 15.37 -11.18
N SER A 243 12.37 16.06 -10.74
CA SER A 243 12.44 17.47 -10.32
C SER A 243 13.40 17.66 -9.14
N ASN A 244 13.36 16.74 -8.16
CA ASN A 244 14.25 16.78 -6.98
C ASN A 244 15.73 16.60 -7.34
N VAL A 245 16.05 15.71 -8.27
CA VAL A 245 17.43 15.54 -8.72
C VAL A 245 17.87 16.71 -9.60
N TYR A 246 16.97 17.21 -10.46
CA TYR A 246 17.26 18.34 -11.33
C TYR A 246 17.61 19.61 -10.54
N ILE A 247 16.80 20.00 -9.54
CA ILE A 247 17.08 21.19 -8.72
C ILE A 247 18.40 21.10 -7.95
N ARG A 248 18.79 19.90 -7.49
CA ARG A 248 20.06 19.70 -6.77
C ARG A 248 21.28 19.83 -7.69
N MET A 249 21.11 19.57 -8.98
CA MET A 249 22.19 19.67 -9.98
C MET A 249 22.26 21.05 -10.62
N PHE A 250 21.12 21.73 -10.74
CA PHE A 250 20.99 23.02 -11.42
C PHE A 250 20.27 24.04 -10.54
N PRO A 251 20.93 24.58 -9.50
CA PRO A 251 20.33 25.56 -8.60
C PRO A 251 20.03 26.92 -9.25
N ASN A 252 20.56 27.19 -10.45
CA ASN A 252 20.32 28.43 -11.21
C ASN A 252 19.42 28.15 -12.43
N PRO A 253 18.09 28.30 -12.33
CA PRO A 253 17.15 27.91 -13.39
C PRO A 253 17.03 28.90 -14.57
N GLY A 254 18.03 29.77 -14.79
CA GLY A 254 17.98 30.83 -15.79
C GLY A 254 17.99 30.36 -17.26
N GLN A 255 18.22 29.07 -17.53
CA GLN A 255 18.27 28.52 -18.89
C GLN A 255 17.35 27.32 -19.06
N GLN A 256 16.26 27.58 -19.81
CA GLN A 256 15.34 26.67 -20.50
C GLN A 256 14.61 25.55 -19.70
N PRO A 257 13.33 25.28 -20.02
CA PRO A 257 12.49 24.28 -19.36
C PRO A 257 12.74 22.85 -19.87
N LYS A 258 13.99 22.50 -20.22
CA LYS A 258 14.31 21.16 -20.73
C LYS A 258 15.01 20.34 -19.64
N LEU A 259 14.48 19.16 -19.37
CA LEU A 259 15.06 18.24 -18.40
C LEU A 259 16.44 17.76 -18.90
N ASP A 260 17.48 17.98 -18.09
CA ASP A 260 18.86 17.59 -18.40
C ASP A 260 19.01 16.06 -18.31
N ASP A 261 19.66 15.46 -19.32
CA ASP A 261 19.90 14.02 -19.41
C ASP A 261 20.68 13.45 -18.23
N ARG A 262 21.52 14.25 -17.58
CA ARG A 262 22.28 13.86 -16.37
C ARG A 262 21.35 13.60 -15.20
N ALA A 263 20.34 14.44 -15.00
CA ALA A 263 19.36 14.26 -13.93
C ALA A 263 18.57 12.95 -14.14
N VAL A 264 18.12 12.70 -15.38
CA VAL A 264 17.43 11.44 -15.75
C VAL A 264 18.34 10.24 -15.51
N THR A 265 19.61 10.34 -15.89
CA THR A 265 20.60 9.26 -15.73
C THR A 265 20.86 8.93 -14.27
N GLU A 266 20.95 9.95 -13.40
CA GLU A 266 21.18 9.74 -11.97
C GLU A 266 19.96 9.14 -11.25
N VAL A 267 18.74 9.55 -11.62
CA VAL A 267 17.51 8.88 -11.11
C VAL A 267 17.48 7.42 -11.57
N MET A 268 17.73 7.16 -12.85
CA MET A 268 17.76 5.79 -13.40
C MET A 268 18.83 4.93 -12.70
N LYS A 269 20.03 5.47 -12.46
CA LYS A 269 21.12 4.78 -11.80
C LYS A 269 20.77 4.37 -10.36
N LYS A 270 20.08 5.24 -9.63
CA LYS A 270 19.60 4.96 -8.26
C LYS A 270 18.49 3.91 -8.28
N LEU A 271 17.48 4.09 -9.14
CA LEU A 271 16.31 3.21 -9.21
C LEU A 271 16.70 1.77 -9.59
N PHE A 272 17.59 1.60 -10.56
CA PHE A 272 18.00 0.28 -11.05
C PHE A 272 19.26 -0.28 -10.40
N LYS A 273 19.74 0.29 -9.28
CA LYS A 273 20.94 -0.19 -8.59
C LYS A 273 20.81 -1.66 -8.19
N ASN A 274 19.67 -2.03 -7.59
CA ASN A 274 19.42 -3.39 -7.12
C ASN A 274 19.21 -4.35 -8.30
N TYR A 275 18.41 -3.95 -9.29
CA TYR A 275 18.20 -4.73 -10.51
C TYR A 275 19.51 -5.05 -11.24
N LYS A 276 20.39 -4.06 -11.43
CA LYS A 276 21.70 -4.29 -12.08
C LYS A 276 22.59 -5.22 -11.27
N LYS A 277 22.57 -5.13 -9.94
CA LYS A 277 23.29 -6.06 -9.06
C LYS A 277 22.75 -7.49 -9.18
N TRP A 278 21.42 -7.65 -9.19
CA TRP A 278 20.75 -8.93 -9.38
C TRP A 278 21.10 -9.57 -10.73
N CYS A 279 21.03 -8.81 -11.83
CA CYS A 279 21.45 -9.30 -13.14
C CYS A 279 22.93 -9.74 -13.15
N LYS A 280 23.82 -8.94 -12.55
CA LYS A 280 25.25 -9.28 -12.43
C LYS A 280 25.46 -10.54 -11.62
N TYR A 281 24.74 -10.69 -10.50
CA TYR A 281 24.82 -11.86 -9.64
C TYR A 281 24.41 -13.14 -10.36
N LEU A 282 23.33 -13.09 -11.15
CA LEU A 282 22.85 -14.21 -11.95
C LEU A 282 23.61 -14.42 -13.28
N GLY A 283 24.64 -13.62 -13.58
CA GLY A 283 25.36 -13.68 -14.85
C GLY A 283 24.51 -13.34 -16.08
N ARG A 284 23.46 -12.53 -15.92
CA ARG A 284 22.54 -12.12 -16.99
C ARG A 284 22.81 -10.68 -17.43
N GLN A 285 22.65 -10.42 -18.73
CA GLN A 285 22.64 -9.06 -19.26
C GLN A 285 21.36 -8.33 -18.83
N SER A 286 21.45 -7.03 -18.57
CA SER A 286 20.28 -6.24 -18.18
C SER A 286 19.37 -5.99 -19.38
N SER A 287 18.05 -6.07 -19.20
CA SER A 287 17.04 -5.74 -20.22
C SER A 287 16.88 -4.23 -20.49
N LEU A 288 17.80 -3.40 -19.99
CA LEU A 288 17.80 -1.94 -20.11
C LEU A 288 18.52 -1.51 -21.40
N TRP A 289 17.93 -1.84 -22.55
CA TRP A 289 18.50 -1.56 -23.86
C TRP A 289 18.24 -0.11 -24.28
N LEU A 290 19.30 0.67 -24.46
CA LEU A 290 19.20 2.06 -24.88
C LEU A 290 19.47 2.18 -26.39
N PRO A 291 18.72 3.03 -27.12
CA PRO A 291 18.96 3.27 -28.53
C PRO A 291 20.25 4.07 -28.73
N ASN A 292 20.84 3.98 -29.93
CA ASN A 292 22.02 4.78 -30.30
C ASN A 292 21.66 6.26 -30.57
N ILE A 293 20.37 6.54 -30.83
CA ILE A 293 19.88 7.89 -31.13
C ILE A 293 19.68 8.65 -29.82
N GLN A 294 20.53 9.65 -29.58
CA GLN A 294 20.52 10.45 -28.33
C GLN A 294 19.14 11.04 -27.99
N GLN A 295 18.35 11.43 -29.00
CA GLN A 295 17.02 12.01 -28.81
C GLN A 295 15.99 11.02 -28.23
N GLU A 296 16.19 9.71 -28.46
CA GLU A 296 15.30 8.65 -27.96
C GLU A 296 15.81 8.04 -26.64
N VAL A 297 17.09 8.21 -26.32
CA VAL A 297 17.70 7.70 -25.09
C VAL A 297 16.93 8.21 -23.87
N GLN A 298 16.64 9.51 -23.80
CA GLN A 298 15.93 10.09 -22.67
C GLN A 298 14.52 9.47 -22.52
N GLN A 299 13.77 9.37 -23.63
CA GLN A 299 12.44 8.76 -23.63
C GLN A 299 12.50 7.29 -23.18
N ARG A 300 13.48 6.51 -23.66
CA ARG A 300 13.68 5.11 -23.25
C ARG A 300 13.96 4.99 -21.75
N LYS A 301 14.82 5.84 -21.20
CA LYS A 301 15.11 5.85 -19.75
C LYS A 301 13.84 6.12 -18.94
N LEU A 302 13.03 7.10 -19.35
CA LEU A 302 11.76 7.43 -18.71
C LEU A 302 10.74 6.27 -18.78
N LEU A 303 10.63 5.60 -19.93
CA LEU A 303 9.77 4.42 -20.09
C LEU A 303 10.18 3.28 -19.17
N TYR A 304 11.48 2.97 -19.08
CA TYR A 304 11.97 1.93 -18.18
C TYR A 304 11.71 2.25 -16.71
N MET A 305 11.95 3.50 -16.29
CA MET A 305 11.64 3.94 -14.92
C MET A 305 10.14 3.90 -14.64
N GLY A 306 9.31 4.35 -15.59
CA GLY A 306 7.86 4.28 -15.50
C GLY A 306 7.37 2.84 -15.34
N LEU A 307 7.88 1.90 -16.15
CA LEU A 307 7.55 0.48 -16.06
C LEU A 307 7.86 -0.07 -14.66
N TYR A 308 9.04 0.22 -14.12
CA TYR A 308 9.44 -0.22 -12.78
C TYR A 308 8.48 0.30 -11.70
N LEU A 309 8.15 1.59 -11.75
CA LEU A 309 7.25 2.21 -10.78
C LEU A 309 5.82 1.67 -10.91
N LEU A 310 5.35 1.37 -12.12
CA LEU A 310 4.04 0.75 -12.34
C LEU A 310 3.97 -0.67 -11.76
N ILE A 311 5.00 -1.49 -12.00
CA ILE A 311 5.14 -2.82 -11.38
C ILE A 311 5.16 -2.68 -9.86
N TRP A 312 6.00 -1.78 -9.33
CA TRP A 312 6.09 -1.52 -7.89
C TRP A 312 4.75 -1.07 -7.30
N GLY A 313 3.99 -0.24 -8.01
CA GLY A 313 2.68 0.26 -7.61
C GLY A 313 1.63 -0.84 -7.46
N GLU A 314 1.70 -1.91 -8.25
CA GLU A 314 0.74 -3.03 -8.22
C GLU A 314 1.26 -4.30 -7.53
N ALA A 315 2.54 -4.34 -7.14
CA ALA A 315 3.18 -5.51 -6.55
C ALA A 315 2.59 -5.99 -5.20
N ALA A 316 1.88 -5.12 -4.46
CA ALA A 316 1.32 -5.44 -3.14
C ALA A 316 2.36 -6.10 -2.20
N ASN A 317 2.11 -7.32 -1.71
CA ASN A 317 3.01 -8.06 -0.81
C ASN A 317 4.30 -8.55 -1.49
N LEU A 318 4.36 -8.58 -2.83
CA LEU A 318 5.58 -8.95 -3.55
C LEU A 318 6.72 -7.93 -3.34
N ARG A 319 6.43 -6.75 -2.78
CA ARG A 319 7.46 -5.76 -2.39
C ARG A 319 8.44 -6.28 -1.34
N PHE A 320 8.04 -7.31 -0.58
CA PHE A 320 8.92 -7.99 0.38
C PHE A 320 9.84 -9.02 -0.29
N MET A 321 9.72 -9.22 -1.60
CA MET A 321 10.53 -10.15 -2.41
C MET A 321 11.25 -9.38 -3.54
N PRO A 322 12.30 -8.61 -3.23
CA PRO A 322 12.93 -7.72 -4.20
C PRO A 322 13.55 -8.43 -5.42
N GLU A 323 14.04 -9.66 -5.28
CA GLU A 323 14.58 -10.44 -6.40
C GLU A 323 13.45 -10.99 -7.30
N CYS A 324 12.31 -11.36 -6.72
CA CYS A 324 11.08 -11.64 -7.47
C CYS A 324 10.65 -10.43 -8.33
N LEU A 325 10.70 -9.21 -7.75
CA LEU A 325 10.43 -8.00 -8.52
C LEU A 325 11.46 -7.76 -9.62
N CYS A 326 12.74 -8.09 -9.39
CA CYS A 326 13.77 -8.02 -10.43
C CYS A 326 13.47 -8.99 -11.58
N TYR A 327 13.00 -10.20 -11.29
CA TYR A 327 12.58 -11.18 -12.30
C TYR A 327 11.38 -10.67 -13.13
N ILE A 328 10.32 -10.19 -12.48
CA ILE A 328 9.15 -9.62 -13.16
C ILE A 328 9.58 -8.45 -14.06
N TYR A 329 10.38 -7.53 -13.51
CA TYR A 329 10.89 -6.39 -14.25
C TYR A 329 11.77 -6.80 -15.43
N HIS A 330 12.65 -7.79 -15.25
CA HIS A 330 13.57 -8.26 -16.29
C HIS A 330 12.83 -8.69 -17.56
N ASN A 331 11.76 -9.47 -17.38
CA ASN A 331 10.95 -9.98 -18.48
C ASN A 331 10.08 -8.88 -19.12
N MET A 332 9.38 -8.08 -18.31
CA MET A 332 8.55 -6.99 -18.85
C MET A 332 9.38 -5.91 -19.57
N ALA A 333 10.59 -5.61 -19.07
CA ALA A 333 11.49 -4.66 -19.74
C ALA A 333 11.99 -5.21 -21.09
N PHE A 334 12.18 -6.53 -21.20
CA PHE A 334 12.51 -7.19 -22.46
C PHE A 334 11.35 -7.12 -23.47
N GLU A 335 10.11 -7.31 -23.02
CA GLU A 335 8.92 -7.12 -23.88
C GLU A 335 8.79 -5.67 -24.37
N VAL A 336 8.97 -4.70 -23.46
CA VAL A 336 8.96 -3.28 -23.82
C VAL A 336 10.03 -2.97 -24.86
N TYR A 337 11.22 -3.56 -24.75
CA TYR A 337 12.24 -3.45 -25.79
C TYR A 337 11.75 -4.01 -27.13
N GLY A 338 11.20 -5.22 -27.16
CA GLY A 338 10.68 -5.84 -28.39
C GLY A 338 9.57 -5.03 -29.07
N ILE A 339 8.62 -4.52 -28.29
CA ILE A 339 7.53 -3.66 -28.77
C ILE A 339 8.09 -2.39 -29.41
N LEU A 340 9.07 -1.76 -28.77
CA LEU A 340 9.63 -0.49 -29.22
C LEU A 340 10.67 -0.63 -30.33
N ALA A 341 11.25 -1.83 -30.51
CA ALA A 341 12.11 -2.14 -31.65
C ALA A 341 11.30 -2.43 -32.93
N GLY A 342 9.96 -2.42 -32.86
CA GLY A 342 9.09 -2.75 -33.98
C GLY A 342 9.18 -4.23 -34.37
N SER A 343 9.60 -5.09 -33.45
CA SER A 343 9.69 -6.53 -33.71
C SER A 343 8.29 -7.05 -34.04
N VAL A 344 8.21 -7.73 -35.18
CA VAL A 344 6.99 -8.33 -35.70
C VAL A 344 7.02 -9.82 -35.35
N GLY A 345 5.91 -10.35 -34.83
CA GLY A 345 5.77 -11.78 -34.60
C GLY A 345 5.77 -12.57 -35.91
N LEU A 346 5.78 -13.90 -35.82
CA LEU A 346 5.67 -14.80 -36.98
C LEU A 346 4.43 -14.52 -37.84
N ASP A 347 3.38 -13.95 -37.23
CA ASP A 347 2.07 -13.69 -37.84
C ASP A 347 1.96 -12.30 -38.51
N GLY A 348 3.04 -11.52 -38.57
CA GLY A 348 3.00 -10.17 -39.16
C GLY A 348 2.43 -9.07 -38.25
N GLU A 349 1.97 -9.41 -37.04
CA GLU A 349 1.50 -8.46 -36.03
C GLU A 349 2.63 -7.99 -35.09
N THR A 350 2.52 -6.77 -34.55
CA THR A 350 3.41 -6.26 -33.50
C THR A 350 3.38 -7.20 -32.28
N ILE A 351 4.55 -7.50 -31.69
CA ILE A 351 4.65 -8.34 -30.48
C ILE A 351 3.66 -7.86 -29.41
N LYS A 352 2.74 -8.74 -29.03
CA LYS A 352 1.82 -8.53 -27.91
C LYS A 352 2.53 -8.95 -26.61
N PRO A 353 2.36 -8.21 -25.50
CA PRO A 353 2.86 -8.65 -24.20
C PRO A 353 2.28 -10.01 -23.82
N ALA A 354 3.09 -10.87 -23.21
CA ALA A 354 2.69 -12.18 -22.68
C ALA A 354 1.49 -12.08 -21.74
N TYR A 355 1.45 -11.00 -20.95
CA TYR A 355 0.36 -10.66 -20.04
C TYR A 355 -0.32 -9.35 -20.45
N GLY A 356 -0.97 -9.34 -21.61
CA GLY A 356 -1.69 -8.18 -22.15
C GLY A 356 -3.16 -8.48 -22.52
N GLY A 357 -3.87 -7.44 -22.95
CA GLY A 357 -5.19 -7.56 -23.61
C GLY A 357 -6.43 -7.49 -22.70
N GLU A 358 -6.32 -7.86 -21.42
CA GLU A 358 -7.45 -7.89 -20.49
C GLU A 358 -7.35 -6.83 -19.38
N LYS A 359 -8.50 -6.41 -18.84
CA LYS A 359 -8.54 -5.54 -17.65
C LYS A 359 -7.89 -6.26 -16.47
N GLU A 360 -6.97 -5.60 -15.79
CA GLU A 360 -6.28 -6.13 -14.59
C GLU A 360 -5.43 -7.38 -14.85
N ALA A 361 -5.01 -7.63 -16.09
CA ALA A 361 -4.17 -8.78 -16.46
C ALA A 361 -2.89 -8.90 -15.61
N PHE A 362 -2.20 -7.80 -15.31
CA PHE A 362 -1.00 -7.82 -14.45
C PHE A 362 -1.31 -8.35 -13.04
N LEU A 363 -2.41 -7.88 -12.43
CA LEU A 363 -2.83 -8.33 -11.11
C LEU A 363 -3.18 -9.82 -11.12
N TRP A 364 -4.02 -10.25 -12.06
CA TRP A 364 -4.54 -11.62 -12.09
C TRP A 364 -3.57 -12.66 -12.63
N LYS A 365 -2.74 -12.30 -13.61
CA LYS A 365 -1.85 -13.24 -14.31
C LYS A 365 -0.39 -13.20 -13.81
N VAL A 366 0.05 -12.11 -13.17
CA VAL A 366 1.42 -11.98 -12.63
C VAL A 366 1.43 -11.97 -11.10
N VAL A 367 0.70 -11.04 -10.48
CA VAL A 367 0.75 -10.87 -9.02
C VAL A 367 0.03 -11.99 -8.29
N HIS A 368 -1.19 -12.31 -8.70
CA HIS A 368 -2.09 -13.24 -8.01
C HIS A 368 -1.52 -14.67 -7.90
N PRO A 369 -0.91 -15.27 -8.93
CA PRO A 369 -0.34 -16.62 -8.81
C PRO A 369 0.77 -16.69 -7.74
N ILE A 370 1.68 -15.71 -7.72
CA ILE A 370 2.77 -15.66 -6.74
C ILE A 370 2.21 -15.39 -5.34
N TYR A 371 1.26 -14.46 -5.23
CA TYR A 371 0.56 -14.19 -3.97
C TYR A 371 -0.15 -15.43 -3.41
N LYS A 372 -0.81 -16.21 -4.27
CA LYS A 372 -1.49 -17.45 -3.87
C LYS A 372 -0.51 -18.46 -3.29
N THR A 373 0.69 -18.58 -3.87
CA THR A 373 1.76 -19.41 -3.31
C THR A 373 2.18 -18.92 -1.93
N ILE A 374 2.40 -17.62 -1.76
CA ILE A 374 2.75 -17.02 -0.46
C ILE A 374 1.65 -17.28 0.58
N ALA A 375 0.38 -17.08 0.19
CA ALA A 375 -0.76 -17.27 1.07
C ALA A 375 -0.88 -18.75 1.53
N LYS A 376 -0.76 -19.70 0.58
CA LYS A 376 -0.76 -21.13 0.89
C LYS A 376 0.38 -21.52 1.83
N GLU A 377 1.59 -21.00 1.62
CA GLU A 377 2.72 -21.26 2.52
C GLU A 377 2.51 -20.63 3.90
N ALA A 378 1.97 -19.41 3.96
CA ALA A 378 1.67 -18.74 5.22
C ALA A 378 0.60 -19.48 6.04
N GLU A 379 -0.40 -20.09 5.40
CA GLU A 379 -1.42 -20.91 6.08
C GLU A 379 -0.81 -22.11 6.83
N LYS A 380 0.27 -22.70 6.31
CA LYS A 380 0.99 -23.82 6.97
C LYS A 380 1.60 -23.43 8.31
N SER A 381 1.85 -22.13 8.53
CA SER A 381 2.33 -21.62 9.83
C SER A 381 1.34 -21.84 10.98
N LYS A 382 0.05 -22.07 10.68
CA LYS A 382 -1.05 -22.19 11.66
C LYS A 382 -1.07 -21.04 12.69
N GLY A 383 -0.78 -19.82 12.24
CA GLY A 383 -0.70 -18.64 13.10
C GLY A 383 0.51 -18.63 14.03
N GLY A 384 1.66 -19.15 13.56
CA GLY A 384 2.92 -19.21 14.31
C GLY A 384 3.06 -20.41 15.25
N LYS A 385 2.13 -21.38 15.19
CA LYS A 385 2.15 -22.59 16.03
C LYS A 385 3.01 -23.70 15.46
N THR A 386 3.28 -23.66 14.15
CA THR A 386 4.13 -24.64 13.46
C THR A 386 5.60 -24.22 13.53
N LYS A 387 6.52 -25.18 13.70
CA LYS A 387 7.96 -24.91 13.70
C LYS A 387 8.37 -24.22 12.38
N HIS A 388 9.22 -23.20 12.47
CA HIS A 388 9.66 -22.42 11.30
C HIS A 388 10.43 -23.23 10.25
N SER A 389 10.88 -24.44 10.57
CA SER A 389 11.50 -25.39 9.64
C SER A 389 10.50 -26.10 8.72
N GLN A 390 9.20 -26.02 9.00
CA GLN A 390 8.16 -26.81 8.32
C GLN A 390 7.35 -26.03 7.27
N TRP A 391 7.64 -24.74 7.08
CA TRP A 391 6.96 -23.87 6.11
C TRP A 391 7.92 -22.79 5.58
N ARG A 392 7.66 -22.26 4.38
CA ARG A 392 8.49 -21.22 3.76
C ARG A 392 7.90 -19.83 4.01
N ASN A 393 8.70 -18.88 4.48
CA ASN A 393 8.31 -17.48 4.56
C ASN A 393 8.57 -16.74 3.22
N TYR A 394 8.30 -15.44 3.16
CA TYR A 394 8.53 -14.65 1.94
C TYR A 394 10.02 -14.54 1.56
N ASP A 395 10.94 -14.65 2.51
CA ASP A 395 12.39 -14.62 2.29
C ASP A 395 12.87 -15.92 1.65
N ASP A 396 12.40 -17.07 2.16
CA ASP A 396 12.63 -18.40 1.57
C ASP A 396 12.10 -18.47 0.12
N LEU A 397 10.95 -17.85 -0.15
CA LEU A 397 10.39 -17.75 -1.50
C LEU A 397 11.20 -16.82 -2.40
N ASN A 398 11.76 -15.78 -1.82
CA ASN A 398 12.55 -14.79 -2.55
C ASN A 398 13.93 -15.36 -2.93
N GLU A 399 14.49 -16.26 -2.11
CA GLU A 399 15.73 -16.99 -2.39
C GLU A 399 15.66 -17.77 -3.71
N TYR A 400 14.49 -18.27 -4.12
CA TYR A 400 14.32 -18.91 -5.43
C TYR A 400 14.81 -18.02 -6.60
N PHE A 401 14.60 -16.69 -6.49
CA PHE A 401 15.02 -15.72 -7.50
C PHE A 401 16.49 -15.33 -7.42
N TRP A 402 17.24 -15.87 -6.47
CA TRP A 402 18.71 -15.83 -6.45
C TRP A 402 19.33 -16.95 -7.27
N SER A 403 18.55 -17.95 -7.70
CA SER A 403 19.05 -19.02 -8.56
C SER A 403 18.80 -18.70 -10.03
N PRO A 404 19.74 -19.03 -10.95
CA PRO A 404 19.46 -19.05 -12.40
C PRO A 404 18.25 -19.92 -12.78
N ASP A 405 17.87 -20.85 -11.90
CA ASP A 405 16.68 -21.69 -12.05
C ASP A 405 15.38 -20.89 -12.11
N CYS A 406 15.33 -19.66 -11.58
CA CYS A 406 14.13 -18.83 -11.68
C CYS A 406 13.70 -18.55 -13.13
N PHE A 407 14.63 -18.61 -14.09
CA PHE A 407 14.31 -18.48 -15.51
C PHE A 407 13.62 -19.72 -16.11
N ARG A 408 13.59 -20.86 -15.41
CA ARG A 408 12.76 -22.02 -15.81
C ARG A 408 11.27 -21.73 -15.69
N LEU A 409 10.91 -20.82 -14.78
CA LEU A 409 9.54 -20.34 -14.62
C LEU A 409 9.00 -19.79 -15.95
N GLY A 410 9.84 -19.12 -16.74
CA GLY A 410 9.48 -18.58 -18.04
C GLY A 410 8.60 -17.33 -17.98
N TRP A 411 8.29 -16.78 -19.16
CA TRP A 411 7.43 -15.63 -19.34
C TRP A 411 6.60 -15.79 -20.63
N PRO A 412 5.32 -16.21 -20.57
CA PRO A 412 4.52 -16.43 -19.36
C PRO A 412 5.09 -17.48 -18.38
N MET A 413 4.92 -17.21 -17.09
CA MET A 413 5.20 -18.13 -15.98
C MET A 413 4.40 -19.42 -16.16
N ARG A 414 5.13 -20.53 -16.21
CA ARG A 414 4.62 -21.90 -16.22
C ARG A 414 4.30 -22.33 -14.80
N ASP A 415 3.42 -23.31 -14.65
CA ASP A 415 3.15 -23.99 -13.37
C ASP A 415 4.37 -24.86 -12.98
N ASP A 416 5.50 -24.22 -12.69
CA ASP A 416 6.74 -24.89 -12.27
C ASP A 416 6.53 -25.55 -10.90
N PRO A 417 6.68 -26.88 -10.79
CA PRO A 417 6.50 -27.60 -9.53
C PRO A 417 7.45 -27.14 -8.42
N SER A 418 8.62 -26.58 -8.75
CA SER A 418 9.61 -26.13 -7.76
C SER A 418 9.20 -24.85 -7.02
N PHE A 419 8.42 -23.99 -7.68
CA PHE A 419 7.98 -22.71 -7.12
C PHE A 419 6.50 -22.70 -6.74
N PHE A 420 5.61 -23.15 -7.63
CA PHE A 420 4.15 -23.06 -7.44
C PHE A 420 3.53 -24.29 -6.75
N CYS A 421 4.20 -25.44 -6.71
CA CYS A 421 3.71 -26.65 -6.04
C CYS A 421 4.51 -26.93 -4.75
N PRO A 422 3.89 -26.87 -3.57
CA PRO A 422 4.55 -27.31 -2.36
C PRO A 422 4.72 -28.84 -2.30
N PRO A 423 5.68 -29.36 -1.50
CA PRO A 423 5.98 -30.79 -1.41
C PRO A 423 4.78 -31.69 -1.03
N ASP A 424 3.81 -31.16 -0.28
CA ASP A 424 2.69 -31.96 0.27
C ASP A 424 1.54 -32.21 -0.72
N ASP A 425 1.42 -31.43 -1.80
CA ASP A 425 0.33 -31.63 -2.78
C ASP A 425 0.49 -32.95 -3.57
N ASN A 426 1.70 -33.52 -3.62
CA ASN A 426 1.98 -34.79 -4.30
C ASN A 426 1.66 -36.05 -3.49
N LYS A 427 1.31 -35.94 -2.20
CA LYS A 427 0.90 -37.12 -1.41
C LYS A 427 -0.56 -37.51 -1.64
N ASN A 428 -1.40 -36.58 -2.09
CA ASN A 428 -2.83 -36.84 -2.30
C ASN A 428 -3.18 -37.20 -3.76
N SER A 429 -2.28 -37.02 -4.72
CA SER A 429 -2.50 -37.40 -6.13
C SER A 429 -2.03 -38.81 -6.47
N ALA A 430 -1.31 -39.48 -5.57
CA ALA A 430 -0.78 -40.83 -5.78
C ALA A 430 -1.72 -41.98 -5.33
N ILE A 431 -3.05 -41.73 -5.25
CA ILE A 431 -4.07 -42.76 -4.98
C ILE A 431 -5.14 -42.76 -6.10
N SER A 432 -4.70 -42.70 -7.35
CA SER A 432 -5.57 -43.10 -8.46
C SER A 432 -4.85 -44.15 -9.31
N GLU A 433 -5.47 -45.31 -9.37
CA GLU A 433 -4.97 -46.57 -9.89
C GLU A 433 -4.80 -46.51 -11.42
N THR A 434 -3.65 -46.96 -11.92
CA THR A 434 -3.53 -47.84 -13.10
C THR A 434 -2.05 -48.20 -13.35
N PRO A 435 -1.69 -49.49 -13.54
CA PRO A 435 -0.34 -49.88 -13.90
C PRO A 435 -0.20 -49.93 -15.43
N ALA A 436 0.63 -49.06 -16.01
CA ALA A 436 1.08 -49.24 -17.39
C ALA A 436 2.51 -48.73 -17.56
N THR A 437 3.35 -49.65 -17.99
CA THR A 437 4.74 -49.56 -18.43
C THR A 437 4.98 -48.47 -19.47
N SER A 438 5.97 -47.60 -19.24
CA SER A 438 7.03 -47.29 -20.22
C SER A 438 8.01 -46.26 -19.67
N GLU A 439 9.28 -46.58 -19.83
CA GLU A 439 10.45 -45.81 -19.45
C GLU A 439 10.48 -44.44 -20.15
N LYS A 440 10.41 -43.34 -19.38
CA LYS A 440 10.98 -42.04 -19.79
C LYS A 440 11.53 -41.31 -18.56
N ALA A 441 12.86 -41.24 -18.51
CA ALA A 441 13.71 -40.28 -17.81
C ALA A 441 13.05 -39.51 -16.64
N ALA A 442 13.15 -40.11 -15.45
CA ALA A 442 12.95 -39.42 -14.18
C ALA A 442 14.00 -38.31 -14.02
N ALA A 443 13.69 -37.10 -14.50
CA ALA A 443 14.32 -35.90 -13.98
C ALA A 443 13.79 -35.72 -12.55
N ASN A 444 14.62 -36.08 -11.56
CA ASN A 444 14.37 -35.84 -10.14
C ASN A 444 14.15 -34.35 -9.87
N VAL A 445 12.92 -33.88 -10.01
CA VAL A 445 12.49 -32.57 -9.47
C VAL A 445 11.95 -32.85 -8.08
N ASN A 446 12.87 -32.96 -7.12
CA ASN A 446 12.51 -32.90 -5.71
C ASN A 446 11.87 -31.53 -5.44
N PRO A 447 10.66 -31.47 -4.86
CA PRO A 447 10.10 -30.22 -4.39
C PRO A 447 11.10 -29.54 -3.46
N THR A 448 11.52 -28.32 -3.80
CA THR A 448 12.47 -27.55 -3.01
C THR A 448 11.84 -27.19 -1.66
N GLY A 449 12.06 -28.06 -0.67
CA GLY A 449 11.91 -27.75 0.76
C GLY A 449 12.83 -26.59 1.16
N LYS A 450 12.78 -26.14 2.43
CA LYS A 450 13.58 -25.01 2.92
C LYS A 450 15.06 -25.23 2.57
N ILE A 451 15.58 -24.44 1.63
CA ILE A 451 16.81 -24.79 0.91
C ILE A 451 18.03 -24.50 1.79
N ASN A 452 18.04 -23.44 2.60
CA ASN A 452 19.10 -23.18 3.58
C ASN A 452 18.66 -22.35 4.78
N PHE A 453 19.47 -22.45 5.85
CA PHE A 453 19.32 -21.93 7.22
C PHE A 453 17.95 -22.14 7.87
N VAL A 454 17.81 -23.29 8.53
CA VAL A 454 16.82 -23.46 9.59
C VAL A 454 17.40 -22.79 10.83
N GLU A 455 16.89 -21.61 11.21
CA GLU A 455 17.17 -21.04 12.52
C GLU A 455 16.64 -22.01 13.58
N ILE A 456 17.56 -22.71 14.24
CA ILE A 456 17.24 -23.56 15.38
C ILE A 456 17.33 -22.63 16.58
N ASP A 457 16.18 -22.18 17.11
CA ASP A 457 16.12 -21.41 18.34
C ASP A 457 16.58 -22.29 19.53
N SER A 458 17.89 -22.45 19.67
CA SER A 458 18.55 -23.02 20.83
C SER A 458 18.86 -21.89 21.81
N TYR A 459 18.64 -22.13 23.10
CA TYR A 459 19.03 -21.18 24.17
C TYR A 459 20.49 -20.70 24.06
N TRP A 460 21.36 -21.49 23.43
CA TRP A 460 22.76 -21.13 23.17
C TRP A 460 22.97 -19.99 22.16
N HIS A 461 21.97 -19.66 21.34
CA HIS A 461 22.03 -18.51 20.42
C HIS A 461 22.16 -17.17 21.18
N ILE A 462 21.62 -17.07 22.39
CA ILE A 462 21.79 -15.87 23.23
C ILE A 462 23.27 -15.67 23.60
N PHE A 463 24.00 -16.76 23.88
CA PHE A 463 25.42 -16.68 24.21
C PHE A 463 26.28 -16.32 23.00
N ARG A 464 25.92 -16.82 21.82
CA ARG A 464 26.60 -16.49 20.56
C ARG A 464 26.31 -15.06 20.07
N SER A 465 25.07 -14.61 20.13
CA SER A 465 24.68 -13.29 19.62
C SER A 465 25.16 -12.14 20.52
N PHE A 466 25.45 -12.42 21.79
CA PHE A 466 25.98 -11.46 22.76
C PHE A 466 27.39 -11.83 23.25
N ASP A 467 28.17 -12.49 22.41
CA ASP A 467 29.55 -12.95 22.68
C ASP A 467 30.45 -11.86 23.30
N ARG A 468 30.35 -10.63 22.78
CA ARG A 468 31.09 -9.46 23.27
C ARG A 468 30.67 -9.04 24.69
N LEU A 469 29.38 -9.14 24.99
CA LEU A 469 28.84 -8.83 26.32
C LEU A 469 29.33 -9.84 27.36
N TRP A 470 29.27 -11.13 27.03
CA TRP A 470 29.76 -12.20 27.90
C TRP A 470 31.27 -12.10 28.12
N SER A 471 32.03 -11.82 27.05
CA SER A 471 33.47 -11.60 27.14
C SER A 471 33.80 -10.43 28.08
N PHE A 472 33.07 -9.31 27.95
CA PHE A 472 33.23 -8.17 28.84
C PHE A 472 32.96 -8.52 30.31
N PHE A 473 31.87 -9.25 30.60
CA PHE A 473 31.54 -9.63 31.98
C PHE A 473 32.56 -10.58 32.60
N ILE A 474 33.01 -11.60 31.86
CA ILE A 474 34.00 -12.56 32.35
C ILE A 474 35.34 -11.87 32.66
N LEU A 475 35.82 -11.02 31.75
CA LEU A 475 37.08 -10.30 31.92
C LEU A 475 37.00 -9.26 33.05
N SER A 476 35.88 -8.55 33.16
CA SER A 476 35.65 -7.59 34.24
C SER A 476 35.56 -8.29 35.59
N LEU A 477 34.87 -9.44 35.67
CA LEU A 477 34.78 -10.24 36.88
C LEU A 477 36.16 -10.76 37.30
N GLN A 478 36.96 -11.28 36.37
CA GLN A 478 38.32 -11.72 36.65
C GLN A 478 39.18 -10.56 37.18
N ALA A 479 39.11 -9.37 36.56
CA ALA A 479 39.83 -8.20 37.03
C ALA A 479 39.40 -7.78 38.44
N MET A 480 38.10 -7.73 38.71
CA MET A 480 37.56 -7.40 40.03
C MET A 480 37.96 -8.43 41.10
N ILE A 481 37.94 -9.73 40.80
CA ILE A 481 38.40 -10.79 41.70
C ILE A 481 39.88 -10.61 42.03
N ILE A 482 40.72 -10.31 41.04
CA ILE A 482 42.17 -10.13 41.24
C ILE A 482 42.47 -8.91 42.12
N ILE A 483 41.72 -7.82 41.95
CA ILE A 483 41.84 -6.60 42.76
C ILE A 483 41.34 -6.87 44.18
N ALA A 484 40.20 -7.55 44.34
CA ALA A 484 39.63 -7.88 45.65
C ALA A 484 40.52 -8.82 46.48
N TRP A 485 41.25 -9.73 45.84
CA TRP A 485 42.12 -10.71 46.52
C TRP A 485 43.57 -10.26 46.72
N ASN A 486 44.00 -9.13 46.16
CA ASN A 486 45.36 -8.60 46.35
C ASN A 486 45.31 -7.17 46.91
N GLY A 487 45.64 -7.02 48.20
CA GLY A 487 45.72 -5.73 48.88
C GLY A 487 44.50 -5.44 49.78
N SER A 488 44.16 -4.15 49.92
CA SER A 488 43.08 -3.63 50.77
C SER A 488 41.67 -3.72 50.15
N GLY A 489 41.57 -4.16 48.89
CA GLY A 489 40.31 -4.18 48.12
C GLY A 489 39.94 -2.83 47.48
N GLU A 490 40.78 -1.80 47.59
CA GLU A 490 40.58 -0.51 46.92
C GLU A 490 40.93 -0.57 45.42
N LEU A 491 40.17 0.14 44.59
CA LEU A 491 40.41 0.25 43.14
C LEU A 491 41.78 0.89 42.80
N SER A 492 42.35 1.67 43.71
CA SER A 492 43.69 2.27 43.62
C SER A 492 44.81 1.23 43.58
N ALA A 493 44.57 0.01 44.09
CA ALA A 493 45.54 -1.08 44.12
C ALA A 493 45.97 -1.54 42.72
N ILE A 494 45.24 -1.19 41.65
CA ILE A 494 45.60 -1.51 40.28
C ILE A 494 46.91 -0.84 39.82
N PHE A 495 47.32 0.26 40.48
CA PHE A 495 48.56 0.97 40.21
C PHE A 495 49.79 0.37 40.92
N ASP A 496 49.58 -0.62 41.79
CA ASP A 496 50.66 -1.45 42.30
C ASP A 496 51.14 -2.40 41.19
N GLY A 497 52.44 -2.36 40.88
CA GLY A 497 53.04 -3.17 39.83
C GLY A 497 52.81 -4.69 39.98
N VAL A 498 52.66 -5.19 41.22
CA VAL A 498 52.39 -6.62 41.49
C VAL A 498 50.95 -6.98 41.14
N VAL A 499 49.99 -6.13 41.53
CA VAL A 499 48.55 -6.33 41.23
C VAL A 499 48.29 -6.10 39.76
N PHE A 500 48.88 -5.06 39.17
CA PHE A 500 48.79 -4.76 37.73
C PHE A 500 49.22 -5.97 36.89
N LYS A 501 50.37 -6.58 37.22
CA LYS A 501 50.86 -7.78 36.52
C LYS A 501 49.89 -8.96 36.61
N LYS A 502 49.20 -9.13 37.74
CA LYS A 502 48.17 -10.17 37.88
C LYS A 502 46.92 -9.83 37.06
N VAL A 503 46.48 -8.58 37.05
CA VAL A 503 45.33 -8.12 36.23
C VAL A 503 45.59 -8.34 34.74
N LEU A 504 46.83 -8.20 34.26
CA LEU A 504 47.17 -8.53 32.86
C LEU A 504 46.85 -9.98 32.44
N SER A 505 46.61 -10.90 33.38
CA SER A 505 46.12 -12.25 33.05
C SER A 505 44.77 -12.27 32.32
N ILE A 506 44.00 -11.17 32.38
CA ILE A 506 42.77 -11.01 31.57
C ILE A 506 43.05 -11.16 30.06
N PHE A 507 44.24 -10.80 29.58
CA PHE A 507 44.59 -10.94 28.17
C PHE A 507 44.71 -12.41 27.73
N ILE A 508 45.11 -13.30 28.65
CA ILE A 508 45.17 -14.74 28.41
C ILE A 508 43.73 -15.29 28.30
N THR A 509 42.87 -14.93 29.26
CA THR A 509 41.45 -15.31 29.22
C THR A 509 40.74 -14.76 27.99
N ALA A 510 41.04 -13.52 27.58
CA ALA A 510 40.49 -12.92 26.39
C ALA A 510 40.89 -13.68 25.11
N ALA A 511 42.13 -14.16 25.03
CA ALA A 511 42.59 -14.99 23.92
C ALA A 511 41.86 -16.35 23.87
N VAL A 512 41.64 -16.98 25.03
CA VAL A 512 40.88 -18.25 25.12
C VAL A 512 39.41 -18.06 24.73
N LEU A 513 38.75 -17.00 25.23
CA LEU A 513 37.37 -16.68 24.87
C LEU A 513 37.21 -16.41 23.38
N LYS A 514 38.19 -15.76 22.76
CA LYS A 514 38.21 -15.50 21.32
C LYS A 514 38.48 -16.75 20.48
N LEU A 515 39.17 -17.75 21.02
CA LEU A 515 39.38 -19.04 20.36
C LEU A 515 38.12 -19.93 20.41
N ALA A 516 37.30 -19.76 21.45
CA ALA A 516 36.06 -20.51 21.63
C ALA A 516 34.84 -19.92 20.88
N GLN A 517 35.02 -18.73 20.28
CA GLN A 517 34.05 -18.05 19.39
C GLN A 517 34.24 -18.51 17.95
#